data_AF-A0A120E6W7-F1
#
_entry.id   AF-A0A120E6W7-F1
#
_cell.length_a   1.000
_cell.length_b   1.000
_cell.length_c   1.000
_cell.angle_alpha   90.00
_cell.angle_beta   90.00
_cell.angle_gamma   90.00
#
_symmetry.space_group_name_H-M   'P 1'
#
loop_
_entity.id
_entity.type
_entity.pdbx_description
1 polymer ?
#
loop_
_entity_poly.entity_id
_entity_poly.type
_entity_poly.pdbx_seq_one_letter_code
_entity_poly.pdbx_strand_id
1 'polypeptide(L)'
;IEASWKSLTPTEQEQTFKHLEELQKKDWKELSLDEKKAAYYVAFGPHGPREPIQADGGKTLMGVTAAVAVAGLIFYMVRKGGKETPATLTREWQEATDERLREQRSDPFTGVSAKNGAVRTTLPLLARISSHLISDSYGHAPQSQVAA
;
A
#
# COMPACT_ATOMS: atom_id res chain seq x y z
N ILE A 1 -14.56 11.79 -34.61
CA ILE A 1 -15.06 12.54 -33.43
C ILE A 1 -14.46 12.00 -32.13
N GLU A 2 -14.49 10.69 -31.86
CA GLU A 2 -13.92 10.12 -30.62
C GLU A 2 -12.44 10.50 -30.37
N ALA A 3 -11.61 10.51 -31.42
CA ALA A 3 -10.19 10.88 -31.33
C ALA A 3 -9.93 12.41 -31.35
N SER A 4 -10.85 13.18 -31.94
CA SER A 4 -10.66 14.62 -32.20
C SER A 4 -11.41 15.52 -31.21
N TRP A 5 -12.36 14.99 -30.44
CA TRP A 5 -13.22 15.77 -29.55
C TRP A 5 -12.43 16.61 -28.55
N LYS A 6 -11.37 16.03 -27.96
CA LYS A 6 -10.51 16.72 -26.99
C LYS A 6 -9.65 17.84 -27.60
N SER A 7 -9.39 17.79 -28.91
CA SER A 7 -8.60 18.82 -29.60
C SER A 7 -9.45 19.93 -30.21
N LEU A 8 -10.78 19.77 -30.26
CA LEU A 8 -11.69 20.82 -30.73
C LEU A 8 -11.78 21.95 -29.71
N THR A 9 -11.89 23.17 -30.21
CA THR A 9 -12.21 24.33 -29.39
C THR A 9 -13.64 24.23 -28.83
N PRO A 10 -13.96 24.89 -27.71
CA PRO A 10 -15.31 24.87 -27.15
C PRO A 10 -16.39 25.29 -28.17
N THR A 11 -16.08 26.26 -29.02
CA THR A 11 -16.97 26.73 -30.09
C THR A 11 -17.24 25.64 -31.13
N GLU A 12 -16.20 24.91 -31.56
CA GLU A 12 -16.33 23.81 -32.53
C GLU A 12 -17.09 22.61 -31.92
N GLN A 13 -16.89 22.34 -30.63
CA GLN A 13 -17.65 21.33 -29.89
C GLN A 13 -19.15 21.68 -29.86
N GLU A 14 -19.49 22.95 -29.61
CA GLU A 14 -20.88 23.42 -29.60
C GLU A 14 -21.51 23.35 -31.00
N GLN A 15 -20.78 23.74 -32.04
CA GLN A 15 -21.24 23.61 -33.43
C GLN A 15 -21.48 22.14 -33.81
N THR A 16 -20.57 21.26 -33.43
CA THR A 16 -20.71 19.81 -33.66
C THR A 16 -21.91 19.25 -32.91
N PHE A 17 -22.14 19.69 -31.66
CA PHE A 17 -23.30 19.30 -30.87
C PHE A 17 -24.61 19.72 -31.55
N LYS A 18 -24.73 20.99 -31.94
CA LYS A 18 -25.91 21.52 -32.65
C LYS A 18 -26.18 20.77 -33.96
N HIS A 19 -25.12 20.47 -34.72
CA HIS A 19 -25.25 19.70 -35.95
C HIS A 19 -25.78 18.27 -35.70
N LEU A 20 -25.24 17.58 -34.71
CA LEU A 20 -25.70 16.24 -34.33
C LEU A 20 -27.14 16.26 -33.78
N GLU A 21 -27.54 17.32 -33.09
CA GLU A 21 -28.92 17.51 -32.61
C GLU A 21 -29.91 17.67 -33.78
N GLU A 22 -29.54 18.42 -34.82
CA GLU A 22 -30.37 18.56 -36.03
C GLU A 22 -30.52 17.23 -36.79
N LEU A 23 -29.46 16.42 -36.85
CA LEU A 23 -29.52 15.09 -37.46
C LEU A 23 -30.40 14.13 -36.65
N GLN A 24 -30.36 14.19 -35.31
CA GLN A 24 -31.16 13.34 -34.44
C GLN A 24 -32.67 13.59 -34.55
N LYS A 25 -33.10 14.74 -35.10
CA LYS A 25 -34.52 15.05 -35.37
C LYS A 25 -35.09 14.30 -36.59
N LYS A 26 -34.24 13.73 -37.45
CA LYS A 26 -34.63 12.97 -38.65
C LYS A 26 -34.88 11.49 -38.33
N ASP A 27 -35.26 10.67 -39.33
CA ASP A 27 -35.39 9.22 -39.14
C ASP A 27 -34.01 8.59 -38.88
N TRP A 28 -33.90 7.83 -37.80
CA TRP A 28 -32.68 7.16 -37.37
C TRP A 28 -32.24 6.03 -38.29
N LYS A 29 -33.11 5.56 -39.19
CA LYS A 29 -32.71 4.61 -40.24
C LYS A 29 -31.84 5.23 -41.31
N GLU A 30 -31.94 6.54 -41.51
CA GLU A 30 -31.19 7.28 -42.53
C GLU A 30 -29.82 7.76 -42.03
N LEU A 31 -29.61 7.81 -40.71
CA LEU A 31 -28.32 8.17 -40.13
C LEU A 31 -27.27 7.06 -40.35
N SER A 32 -26.09 7.49 -40.78
CA SER A 32 -24.91 6.64 -40.91
C SER A 32 -24.46 6.10 -39.55
N LEU A 33 -23.69 5.01 -39.58
CA LEU A 33 -23.15 4.39 -38.37
C LEU A 33 -22.21 5.36 -37.62
N ASP A 34 -21.44 6.17 -38.37
CA ASP A 34 -20.49 7.11 -37.80
C ASP A 34 -21.17 8.28 -37.09
N GLU A 35 -22.29 8.79 -37.62
CA GLU A 35 -23.10 9.81 -36.95
C GLU A 35 -23.73 9.29 -35.65
N LYS A 36 -24.16 8.02 -35.64
CA LYS A 36 -24.68 7.37 -34.43
C LYS A 36 -23.60 7.23 -33.36
N LYS A 37 -22.40 6.79 -33.74
CA LYS A 37 -21.23 6.72 -32.84
C LYS A 37 -20.84 8.09 -32.32
N ALA A 38 -20.85 9.10 -33.20
CA ALA A 38 -20.56 10.48 -32.83
C ALA A 38 -21.57 11.02 -31.80
N ALA A 39 -22.87 10.84 -32.05
CA ALA A 39 -23.93 11.22 -31.11
C ALA A 39 -23.76 10.51 -29.76
N TYR A 40 -23.46 9.21 -29.78
CA TYR A 40 -23.19 8.44 -28.57
C TYR A 40 -21.97 8.96 -27.81
N TYR A 41 -20.86 9.22 -28.50
CA TYR A 41 -19.64 9.74 -27.87
C TYR A 41 -19.84 11.15 -27.31
N VAL A 42 -20.55 12.04 -28.00
CA VAL A 42 -20.83 13.39 -27.51
C VAL A 42 -21.77 13.34 -26.29
N ALA A 43 -22.74 12.45 -26.28
CA ALA A 43 -23.67 12.31 -25.15
C ALA A 43 -23.12 11.52 -23.97
N PHE A 44 -22.23 10.53 -24.19
CA PHE A 44 -21.80 9.56 -23.17
C PHE A 44 -20.30 9.31 -23.07
N GLY A 45 -19.49 10.01 -23.85
CA GLY A 45 -18.04 9.85 -23.84
C GLY A 45 -17.36 10.30 -22.54
N PRO A 46 -16.08 9.91 -22.35
CA PRO A 46 -15.27 10.26 -21.19
C PRO A 46 -14.75 11.71 -21.29
N HIS A 47 -15.68 12.66 -21.27
CA HIS A 47 -15.42 14.09 -21.35
C HIS A 47 -16.28 14.86 -20.34
N GLY A 48 -15.93 16.13 -20.12
CA GLY A 48 -16.60 16.99 -19.16
C GLY A 48 -16.60 16.37 -17.75
N PRO A 49 -17.75 16.29 -17.06
CA PRO A 49 -17.84 15.70 -15.72
C PRO A 49 -17.51 14.20 -15.66
N ARG A 50 -17.44 13.51 -16.80
CA ARG A 50 -17.17 12.06 -16.90
C ARG A 50 -15.73 11.76 -17.35
N GLU A 51 -14.86 12.75 -17.34
CA GLU A 51 -13.45 12.50 -17.60
C GLU A 51 -12.88 11.61 -16.49
N PRO A 52 -12.27 10.45 -16.82
CA PRO A 52 -11.69 9.58 -15.82
C PRO A 52 -10.55 10.31 -15.09
N ILE A 53 -10.47 10.11 -13.78
CA ILE A 53 -9.34 10.57 -12.98
C ILE A 53 -8.09 9.87 -13.49
N GLN A 54 -7.28 10.56 -14.28
CA GLN A 54 -6.00 10.04 -14.74
C GLN A 54 -4.96 10.26 -13.64
N ALA A 55 -4.87 9.27 -12.75
CA ALA A 55 -3.77 9.23 -11.79
C ALA A 55 -2.46 9.00 -12.54
N ASP A 56 -1.57 9.98 -12.51
CA ASP A 56 -0.19 9.80 -12.97
C ASP A 56 0.54 8.93 -11.93
N GLY A 57 0.52 7.61 -12.17
CA GLY A 57 1.12 6.62 -11.27
C GLY A 57 2.60 6.87 -11.03
N GLY A 58 3.33 7.38 -12.03
CA GLY A 58 4.74 7.73 -11.92
C GLY A 58 4.97 8.89 -10.95
N LYS A 59 4.24 9.99 -11.11
CA LYS A 59 4.32 11.13 -10.18
C LYS A 59 3.89 10.76 -8.77
N THR A 60 2.84 9.95 -8.65
CA THR A 60 2.32 9.51 -7.33
C THR A 60 3.35 8.64 -6.61
N LEU A 61 3.91 7.64 -7.29
CA LEU A 61 4.92 6.74 -6.72
C LEU A 61 6.20 7.51 -6.33
N MET A 62 6.65 8.41 -7.20
CA MET A 62 7.82 9.25 -6.94
C MET A 62 7.58 10.16 -5.72
N GLY A 63 6.41 10.81 -5.64
CA GLY A 63 6.04 11.66 -4.53
C GLY A 63 6.01 10.91 -3.19
N VAL A 64 5.38 9.73 -3.16
CA VAL A 64 5.34 8.88 -1.96
C VAL A 64 6.74 8.42 -1.55
N THR A 65 7.53 7.94 -2.50
CA THR A 65 8.92 7.49 -2.24
C THR A 65 9.78 8.63 -1.70
N ALA A 66 9.66 9.83 -2.29
CA ALA A 66 10.37 11.01 -1.83
C ALA A 66 9.96 11.40 -0.40
N ALA A 67 8.65 11.38 -0.09
CA ALA A 67 8.17 11.70 1.25
C ALA A 67 8.69 10.72 2.31
N VAL A 68 8.69 9.41 2.01
CA VAL A 68 9.25 8.38 2.90
C VAL A 68 10.75 8.57 3.09
N ALA A 69 11.49 8.87 2.01
CA ALA A 69 12.93 9.11 2.09
C ALA A 69 13.26 10.34 2.94
N VAL A 70 12.50 11.44 2.79
CA VAL A 70 12.65 12.65 3.61
C VAL A 70 12.33 12.37 5.07
N ALA A 71 11.25 11.65 5.36
CA ALA A 71 10.90 11.26 6.73
C ALA A 71 12.01 10.40 7.37
N GLY A 72 12.54 9.42 6.63
CA GLY A 72 13.66 8.60 7.07
C GLY A 72 14.93 9.40 7.34
N LEU A 73 15.25 10.39 6.49
CA LEU A 73 16.40 11.28 6.67
C LEU A 73 16.25 12.14 7.93
N ILE A 74 15.08 12.75 8.14
CA ILE A 74 14.80 13.56 9.33
C ILE A 74 14.92 12.69 10.58
N PHE A 75 14.32 11.49 10.57
CA PHE A 75 14.42 10.55 11.68
C PHE A 75 15.87 10.17 11.99
N TYR A 76 16.67 9.88 10.96
CA TYR A 76 18.08 9.55 11.12
C TYR A 76 18.88 10.70 11.76
N MET A 77 18.67 11.93 11.29
CA MET A 77 19.36 13.11 11.81
C MET A 77 19.05 13.35 13.29
N VAL A 78 17.78 13.24 13.69
CA VAL A 78 17.37 13.34 15.09
C VAL A 78 17.95 12.19 15.91
N ARG A 79 17.87 10.95 15.39
CA ARG A 79 18.32 9.75 16.10
C ARG A 79 19.83 9.72 16.35
N LYS A 80 20.62 10.31 15.44
CA LYS A 80 22.08 10.43 15.56
C LYS A 80 22.51 11.23 16.80
N GLY A 81 21.71 12.21 17.23
CA GLY A 81 21.96 12.99 18.45
C GLY A 81 21.38 12.38 19.73
N GLY A 82 20.82 11.17 19.67
CA GLY A 82 20.21 10.50 20.82
C GLY A 82 21.23 9.98 21.83
N LYS A 83 20.74 9.56 23.01
CA LYS A 83 21.55 8.94 24.06
C LYS A 83 22.29 7.70 23.55
N GLU A 84 23.41 7.40 24.20
CA GLU A 84 24.19 6.20 23.95
C GLU A 84 23.35 4.93 24.09
N THR A 85 23.68 3.92 23.29
CA THR A 85 23.03 2.62 23.36
C THR A 85 23.37 1.97 24.71
N PRO A 86 22.39 1.48 25.48
CA PRO A 86 22.67 0.84 26.77
C PRO A 86 23.60 -0.36 26.60
N ALA A 87 24.45 -0.59 27.60
CA ALA A 87 25.45 -1.68 27.60
C ALA A 87 24.82 -3.07 27.40
N THR A 88 23.55 -3.23 27.77
CA THR A 88 22.80 -4.49 27.64
C THR A 88 22.42 -4.85 26.20
N LEU A 89 22.55 -3.93 25.25
CA LEU A 89 22.29 -4.17 23.84
C LEU A 89 23.54 -4.59 23.05
N THR A 90 24.67 -4.81 23.72
CA THR A 90 25.85 -5.42 23.10
C THR A 90 25.61 -6.90 22.81
N ARG A 91 26.36 -7.46 21.85
CA ARG A 91 26.22 -8.87 21.45
C ARG A 91 26.62 -9.81 22.59
N GLU A 92 27.76 -9.54 23.22
CA GLU A 92 28.28 -10.33 24.34
C GLU A 92 27.30 -10.38 25.51
N TRP A 93 26.66 -9.25 25.85
CA TRP A 93 25.66 -9.21 26.91
C TRP A 93 24.40 -10.01 26.56
N GLN A 94 23.95 -9.94 25.30
CA GLN A 94 22.81 -10.73 24.83
C GLN A 94 23.11 -12.23 24.87
N GLU A 95 24.30 -12.65 24.46
CA GLU A 95 24.70 -14.05 24.45
C GLU A 95 24.87 -14.62 25.87
N ALA A 96 25.46 -13.84 26.79
CA ALA A 96 25.56 -14.21 28.20
C ALA A 96 24.18 -14.28 28.88
N THR A 97 23.26 -13.38 28.50
CA THR A 97 21.87 -13.43 28.97
C THR A 97 21.16 -14.67 28.43
N ASP A 98 21.35 -14.99 27.15
CA ASP A 98 20.77 -16.20 26.54
C ASP A 98 21.31 -17.48 27.21
N GLU A 99 22.59 -17.52 27.60
CA GLU A 99 23.18 -18.65 28.35
C GLU A 99 22.54 -18.81 29.75
N ARG A 100 22.44 -17.73 30.51
CA ARG A 100 21.71 -17.70 31.80
C ARG A 100 20.26 -18.17 31.66
N LEU A 101 19.57 -17.75 30.60
CA LEU A 101 18.19 -18.15 30.34
C LEU A 101 18.07 -19.64 30.01
N ARG A 102 19.05 -20.22 29.31
CA ARG A 102 19.13 -21.68 29.05
C ARG A 102 19.38 -22.46 30.33
N GLU A 103 20.28 -22.00 31.20
CA GLU A 103 20.52 -22.61 32.51
C GLU A 103 19.24 -22.66 33.35
N GLN A 104 18.46 -21.59 33.30
CA GLN A 104 17.18 -21.47 34.02
C GLN A 104 16.01 -22.13 33.29
N ARG A 105 16.23 -22.75 32.12
CA ARG A 105 15.20 -23.32 31.24
C ARG A 105 14.05 -22.35 30.95
N SER A 106 14.36 -21.06 30.81
CA SER A 106 13.39 -20.03 30.50
C SER A 106 12.91 -20.16 29.05
N ASP A 107 11.60 -20.03 28.83
CA ASP A 107 10.91 -20.22 27.53
C ASP A 107 11.26 -21.53 26.79
N PRO A 108 10.91 -22.70 27.37
CA PRO A 108 11.32 -24.02 26.86
C PRO A 108 10.57 -24.50 25.61
N PHE A 109 9.52 -23.79 25.15
CA PHE A 109 8.71 -24.21 24.00
C PHE A 109 9.00 -23.41 22.73
N THR A 110 9.26 -22.11 22.85
CA THR A 110 9.43 -21.18 21.72
C THR A 110 10.69 -20.32 21.79
N GLY A 111 11.34 -20.26 22.97
CA GLY A 111 12.46 -19.37 23.24
C GLY A 111 13.83 -20.04 23.16
N VAL A 112 14.83 -19.38 23.74
CA VAL A 112 16.25 -19.77 23.67
C VAL A 112 16.56 -21.14 24.30
N SER A 113 15.66 -21.68 25.11
CA SER A 113 15.78 -23.00 25.75
C SER A 113 15.00 -24.11 25.03
N ALA A 114 14.29 -23.79 23.95
CA ALA A 114 13.52 -24.78 23.21
C ALA A 114 14.40 -25.72 22.38
N LYS A 115 13.95 -26.97 22.17
CA LYS A 115 14.69 -27.99 21.38
C LYS A 115 15.04 -27.53 19.96
N ASN A 116 14.21 -26.65 19.38
CA ASN A 116 14.42 -26.03 18.07
C ASN A 116 14.63 -24.51 18.17
N GLY A 117 15.01 -24.00 19.34
CA GLY A 117 15.19 -22.57 19.59
C GLY A 117 16.36 -22.02 18.77
N ALA A 118 16.08 -21.16 17.80
CA ALA A 118 17.13 -20.45 17.09
C ALA A 118 17.76 -19.40 18.02
N VAL A 119 19.10 -19.38 18.10
CA VAL A 119 19.81 -18.30 18.80
C VAL A 119 19.40 -16.99 18.15
N ARG A 120 19.00 -15.98 18.94
CA ARG A 120 18.47 -14.69 18.44
C ARG A 120 19.41 -13.97 17.47
N THR A 121 20.66 -14.41 17.44
CA THR A 121 21.77 -13.91 16.64
C THR A 121 21.82 -14.43 15.19
N THR A 122 21.12 -15.53 14.86
CA THR A 122 21.20 -16.22 13.56
C THR A 122 20.00 -15.99 12.64
N LEU A 123 18.93 -15.35 13.14
CA LEU A 123 17.73 -15.08 12.34
C LEU A 123 17.90 -13.83 11.47
N PRO A 124 17.54 -13.87 10.17
CA PRO A 124 17.53 -12.69 9.32
C PRO A 124 16.56 -11.65 9.88
N LEU A 125 16.85 -10.36 9.64
CA LEU A 125 16.14 -9.21 10.23
C LEU A 125 14.61 -9.26 10.00
N LEU A 126 14.18 -9.82 8.87
CA LEU A 126 12.76 -10.04 8.54
C LEU A 126 12.09 -11.14 9.38
N ALA A 127 12.83 -12.18 9.79
CA ALA A 127 12.30 -13.23 10.68
C ALA A 127 12.15 -12.75 12.13
N ARG A 128 12.87 -11.69 12.52
CA ARG A 128 12.82 -11.09 13.87
C ARG A 128 11.54 -10.29 14.14
N ILE A 129 10.91 -9.73 13.11
CA ILE A 129 9.65 -8.98 13.23
C ILE A 129 8.46 -9.95 13.36
N SER A 130 8.50 -11.08 12.64
CA SER A 130 7.41 -12.07 12.64
C SER A 130 7.25 -12.77 14.00
N SER A 131 8.34 -13.06 14.73
CA SER A 131 8.26 -13.77 16.01
C SER A 131 7.64 -12.93 17.15
N HIS A 132 7.75 -11.60 17.12
CA HIS A 132 7.09 -10.71 18.09
C HIS A 132 5.59 -10.52 17.81
N LEU A 133 5.14 -10.71 16.57
CA LEU A 133 3.73 -10.56 16.20
C LEU A 133 2.91 -11.84 16.42
N ILE A 134 3.57 -13.00 16.54
CA ILE A 134 2.90 -14.28 16.77
C ILE A 134 2.60 -14.52 18.26
N SER A 135 3.34 -13.90 19.20
CA SER A 135 3.10 -14.10 20.64
C SER A 135 1.86 -13.37 21.17
N ASP A 136 1.47 -12.23 20.57
CA ASP A 136 0.29 -11.47 21.00
C ASP A 136 -1.05 -12.04 20.49
N SER A 137 -1.01 -13.01 19.55
CA SER A 137 -2.22 -13.60 18.95
C SER A 137 -2.81 -14.78 19.74
N TYR A 138 -2.17 -15.24 20.81
CA TYR A 138 -2.69 -16.33 21.65
C TYR A 138 -3.03 -15.84 23.06
N GLY A 139 -3.94 -14.87 23.14
CA GLY A 139 -4.78 -14.67 24.30
C GLY A 139 -6.01 -15.58 24.23
N HIS A 140 -6.27 -16.30 25.34
CA HIS A 140 -7.43 -17.14 25.67
C HIS A 140 -7.45 -18.61 25.21
N ALA A 141 -7.16 -19.49 26.16
CA ALA A 141 -7.94 -20.71 26.39
C ALA A 141 -8.10 -20.95 27.92
N PRO A 142 -9.25 -21.48 28.37
CA PRO A 142 -9.80 -21.23 29.70
C PRO A 142 -9.22 -22.10 30.82
N GLN A 143 -9.28 -21.59 32.05
CA GLN A 143 -9.12 -22.38 33.27
C GLN A 143 -10.13 -23.54 33.31
N SER A 144 -9.68 -24.77 33.08
CA SER A 144 -10.41 -25.97 33.50
C SER A 144 -9.63 -26.69 34.58
N GLN A 145 -10.03 -26.37 35.82
CA GLN A 145 -10.11 -27.19 37.02
C GLN A 145 -9.13 -28.36 37.21
N VAL A 146 -8.37 -28.22 38.29
CA VAL A 146 -7.89 -29.29 39.18
C VAL A 146 -9.09 -30.10 39.68
N ALA A 147 -9.11 -31.41 39.45
CA ALA A 147 -9.80 -32.39 40.31
C ALA A 147 -9.32 -33.83 40.01
N ALA A 148 -8.95 -34.52 41.09
CA ALA A 148 -8.53 -35.91 41.28
C ALA A 148 -7.06 -36.25 40.96
#